data_AF-S3N8C5-F1
#
_entry.id   AF-S3N8C5-F1
#
_cell.length_a   1.000
_cell.length_b   1.000
_cell.length_c   1.000
_cell.angle_alpha   90.00
_cell.angle_beta   90.00
_cell.angle_gamma   90.00
#
_symmetry.space_group_name_H-M   'P 1'
#
loop_
_entity.id
_entity.type
_entity.pdbx_description
1 polymer ?
#
loop_
_entity_poly.entity_id
_entity_poly.type
_entity_poly.pdbx_seq_one_letter_code
_entity_poly.pdbx_strand_id
1 'polypeptide(L)' 'MGFETLTAHDFRATASTLLHEMKFDSNWIELQLAHVDKNAVRGTYNHAQYLDERRLMIQDWCNVVDGWGE' A
#
# COMPACT_ATOMS: atom_id res chain seq x y z
N MET A 1 16.64 17.76 13.73
CA MET A 1 15.23 17.49 13.32
C MET A 1 15.19 16.10 12.73
N GLY A 2 14.31 15.22 13.19
CA GLY A 2 14.37 13.75 12.99
C GLY A 2 14.00 13.20 11.61
N PHE A 3 14.15 13.98 10.54
CA PHE A 3 13.83 13.57 9.16
C PHE A 3 15.06 13.33 8.28
N GLU A 4 16.26 13.59 8.78
CA GLU A 4 17.50 13.50 7.98
C GLU A 4 17.80 12.08 7.45
N THR A 5 17.20 11.06 8.06
CA THR A 5 17.36 9.64 7.66
C THR A 5 16.12 9.06 7.01
N LEU A 6 15.04 9.83 6.86
CA LEU A 6 13.76 9.31 6.38
C LEU A 6 13.74 9.28 4.85
N THR A 7 13.43 8.12 4.30
CA THR A 7 13.49 7.85 2.86
C THR A 7 12.12 7.46 2.32
N ALA A 8 11.99 7.43 0.98
CA ALA A 8 10.82 6.91 0.30
C ALA A 8 10.46 5.45 0.70
N HIS A 9 11.40 4.68 1.22
CA HIS A 9 11.16 3.32 1.70
C HIS A 9 10.39 3.32 3.02
N ASP A 10 10.71 4.24 3.92
CA ASP A 10 10.04 4.35 5.23
C ASP A 10 8.56 4.69 5.06
N PHE A 11 8.23 5.56 4.12
CA PHE A 11 6.83 5.84 3.76
C PHE A 11 6.08 4.61 3.23
N ARG A 12 6.73 3.77 2.41
CA ARG A 12 6.12 2.52 1.92
C ARG A 12 5.89 1.53 3.05
N ALA A 13 6.85 1.42 3.98
CA ALA A 13 6.71 0.56 5.13
C ALA A 13 5.55 1.01 6.03
N THR A 14 5.47 2.31 6.35
CA THR A 14 4.36 2.88 7.14
C THR A 14 3.01 2.66 6.47
N ALA A 15 2.89 2.94 5.17
CA ALA A 15 1.65 2.72 4.43
C ALA A 15 1.24 1.23 4.41
N SER A 16 2.20 0.33 4.18
CA SER A 16 1.95 -1.13 4.21
C SER A 16 1.38 -1.57 5.57
N THR A 17 2.05 -1.20 6.67
CA THR A 17 1.60 -1.57 8.03
C THR A 17 0.18 -1.08 8.30
N LEU A 18 -0.10 0.20 8.06
CA LEU A 18 -1.41 0.77 8.37
C LEU A 18 -2.53 0.18 7.49
N LEU A 19 -2.28 -0.01 6.19
CA LEU A 19 -3.27 -0.64 5.30
C LEU A 19 -3.58 -2.09 5.69
N HIS A 20 -2.59 -2.84 6.19
CA HIS A 20 -2.82 -4.18 6.75
C HIS A 20 -3.62 -4.15 8.06
N GLU A 21 -3.37 -3.16 8.93
CA GLU A 21 -4.15 -2.97 10.16
C GLU A 21 -5.61 -2.64 9.86
N MET A 22 -5.86 -1.85 8.80
CA MET A 22 -7.18 -1.55 8.25
C MET A 22 -7.85 -2.73 7.53
N LYS A 23 -7.20 -3.90 7.46
CA LYS A 23 -7.72 -5.15 6.90
C LYS A 23 -7.99 -5.14 5.39
N PHE A 24 -7.28 -4.30 4.63
CA PHE A 24 -7.29 -4.40 3.18
C PHE A 24 -6.65 -5.70 2.69
N ASP A 25 -7.06 -6.15 1.50
CA ASP A 25 -6.51 -7.35 0.90
C ASP A 25 -5.02 -7.15 0.57
N SER A 26 -4.19 -8.10 1.00
CA SER A 26 -2.75 -8.05 0.78
C SER A 26 -2.39 -7.92 -0.70
N ASN A 27 -3.14 -8.53 -1.62
CA ASN A 27 -2.84 -8.43 -3.05
C ASN A 27 -3.01 -6.99 -3.56
N TRP A 28 -3.95 -6.22 -3.01
CA TRP A 28 -4.14 -4.81 -3.35
C TRP A 28 -2.99 -3.96 -2.85
N ILE A 29 -2.57 -4.18 -1.61
CA ILE A 29 -1.45 -3.49 -0.96
C ILE A 29 -0.17 -3.73 -1.76
N GLU A 30 0.16 -5.00 -2.04
CA GLU A 30 1.37 -5.37 -2.78
C GLU A 30 1.36 -4.79 -4.21
N LEU A 31 0.23 -4.82 -4.91
CA LEU A 31 0.09 -4.20 -6.23
C LEU A 31 0.27 -2.68 -6.18
N GLN A 32 -0.22 -2.02 -5.12
CA GLN A 32 -0.05 -0.58 -4.93
C GLN A 32 1.40 -0.19 -4.61
N LEU A 33 2.13 -1.05 -3.91
CA LEU A 33 3.55 -0.88 -3.63
C LEU A 33 4.45 -1.30 -4.80
N ALA A 34 3.86 -1.75 -5.92
CA ALA A 34 4.55 -2.28 -7.09
C ALA A 34 5.49 -3.46 -6.75
N HIS A 35 5.11 -4.25 -5.74
CA HIS A 35 5.84 -5.46 -5.39
C HIS A 35 5.55 -6.56 -6.40
N VAL A 36 6.60 -7.31 -6.75
CA VAL A 36 6.47 -8.49 -7.60
C VAL A 36 5.96 -9.65 -6.73
N ASP A 37 4.92 -10.33 -7.23
CA ASP A 37 4.40 -11.51 -6.56
C ASP A 37 5.50 -12.57 -6.39
N LYS A 38 5.70 -13.02 -5.16
CA LYS A 38 6.70 -14.06 -4.84
C LYS A 38 6.31 -15.42 -5.42
N ASN A 39 5.02 -15.64 -5.72
CA ASN A 39 4.52 -16.83 -6.38
C ASN A 39 4.39 -16.60 -7.89
N ALA A 40 5.43 -16.98 -8.63
CA ALA A 40 5.49 -16.81 -10.08
C ALA A 40 4.34 -17.52 -10.84
N VAL A 41 3.83 -18.64 -10.31
CA VAL A 41 2.69 -19.34 -10.90
C VAL A 41 1.43 -18.50 -10.76
N ARG A 42 1.16 -17.97 -9.57
CA ARG A 42 0.02 -17.07 -9.34
C ARG A 42 0.12 -15.81 -10.18
N GLY A 43 1.30 -15.19 -10.25
CA GLY A 43 1.56 -14.00 -11.07
C GLY A 43 1.35 -14.22 -12.58
N THR A 44 1.50 -15.47 -13.06
CA THR A 44 1.27 -15.81 -14.47
C THR A 44 -0.20 -15.72 -14.85
N TYR A 45 -1.12 -16.05 -13.93
CA TYR A 45 -2.55 -16.13 -14.21
C TYR A 45 -3.36 -14.98 -13.61
N ASN A 46 -2.88 -14.36 -12.53
CA ASN A 46 -3.58 -13.26 -11.88
C ASN A 46 -3.19 -11.92 -12.51
N HIS A 47 -3.94 -11.53 -13.54
CA HIS A 47 -3.84 -10.21 -14.17
C HIS A 47 -4.83 -9.19 -13.60
N ALA A 48 -5.57 -9.54 -12.54
CA ALA A 48 -6.54 -8.63 -11.94
C ALA A 48 -5.80 -7.43 -11.33
N GLN A 49 -6.22 -6.24 -11.72
CA GLN A 49 -5.61 -4.99 -11.25
C GLN A 49 -6.31 -4.41 -10.00
N TYR A 50 -7.53 -4.88 -9.69
CA TYR A 50 -8.36 -4.46 -8.56
C TYR A 50 -8.45 -2.93 -8.45
N LEU A 51 -8.69 -2.25 -9.58
CA LEU A 51 -8.57 -0.79 -9.66
C LEU A 51 -9.58 -0.07 -8.77
N ASP A 52 -10.81 -0.57 -8.68
CA ASP A 52 -11.86 0.08 -7.90
C ASP A 52 -11.59 -0.07 -6.40
N GLU A 53 -11.19 -1.26 -5.97
CA GLU A 53 -10.83 -1.54 -4.58
C GLU A 53 -9.56 -0.80 -4.16
N ARG A 54 -8.55 -0.75 -5.05
CA ARG A 54 -7.32 0.01 -4.79
C ARG A 54 -7.54 1.51 -4.73
N ARG A 55 -8.48 2.06 -5.50
CA ARG A 55 -8.86 3.47 -5.41
C ARG A 55 -9.44 3.79 -4.03
N LEU A 56 -10.36 2.95 -3.55
CA LEU A 56 -10.94 3.09 -2.21
C LEU A 56 -9.84 2.99 -1.14
N MET A 57 -9.01 1.97 -1.22
CA MET A 57 -7.89 1.75 -0.29
C MET A 57 -6.94 2.96 -0.23
N ILE A 58 -6.57 3.52 -1.38
CA ILE A 58 -5.68 4.68 -1.41
C ILE A 58 -6.36 5.95 -0.94
N GLN A 59 -7.67 6.13 -1.19
CA GLN A 59 -8.39 7.25 -0.63
C GLN A 59 -8.43 7.19 0.91
N ASP A 60 -8.64 6.01 1.48
CA ASP A 60 -8.61 5.82 2.93
C ASP A 60 -7.22 6.08 3.52
N TRP A 61 -6.16 5.68 2.82
CA TRP A 61 -4.79 6.07 3.18
C TRP A 61 -4.58 7.60 3.16
N CYS A 62 -5.05 8.28 2.11
CA CYS A 62 -4.97 9.74 2.02
C CYS A 62 -5.70 10.40 3.18
N ASN A 63 -6.90 9.92 3.54
CA ASN A 63 -7.65 10.46 4.68
C ASN A 63 -6.89 10.33 6.00
N VAL A 64 -6.17 9.22 6.22
CA VAL A 64 -5.29 9.05 7.41
C VAL A 64 -4.16 10.07 7.42
N VAL A 65 -3.50 10.27 6.28
CA VAL A 65 -2.37 11.21 6.16
C VAL A 65 -2.83 12.66 6.35
N ASP A 66 -3.95 13.03 5.74
CA ASP A 66 -4.52 14.38 5.86
C ASP A 66 -4.87 14.69 7.33
N GLY A 67 -5.35 13.69 8.08
CA GLY A 67 -5.64 13.80 9.52
C GLY A 67 -4.41 13.95 10.43
N TRP A 68 -3.17 13.83 9.93
CA TRP A 68 -1.96 14.11 10.73
C TRP A 68 -1.63 15.60 10.84
N GLY A 69 -2.24 16.44 10.00
CA GLY A 69 -2.03 17.89 9.98
C GLY A 69 -3.04 18.68 10.81
N GLU A 70 -4.06 18.01 11.37
CA GLU A 70 -5.08 18.58 12.28
C GLU A 70 -4.65 18.43 13.75
#